data_AF-A0A2W1LLQ8-F1
#
_entry.id   AF-A0A2W1LLQ8-F1
#
_cell.length_a   1.000
_cell.length_b   1.000
_cell.length_c   1.000
_cell.angle_alpha   90.00
_cell.angle_beta   90.00
_cell.angle_gamma   90.00
#
_symmetry.space_group_name_H-M   'P 1'
#
loop_
_entity.id
_entity.type
_entity.pdbx_description
1 polymer ?
#
loop_
_entity_poly.entity_id
_entity_poly.type
_entity_poly.pdbx_seq_one_letter_code
_entity_poly.pdbx_strand_id
1 'polypeptide(L)'
;MKEPNPQWYTRLKGNPHARKTFTPEKIRQIELLAASGGKRQARRRSLLLWPAAALVSAAVFLIFVFPILEQQSNQPPGGNRPPVDHPDDIAPPVIDQPAGNLLEIDFPEGEPQGTLGELLPFKSEDVTEVEWLHSAESAAIPIPVERKYTVINDLYWVNLDKTLARTEASGNPQTIFRIHTSNGRSWDIPYDVETNTYDISGQRFYANDAVLMMMHNVLDLESPLAAWDRVKEKARLEQESNEGGSVDESFQYDFEQLTVGGKDYESWSKELAESADAAEWTVSYYNDLLGEVQQIRFVAGALTLSLEIIFTSEDYRTPDGIGIGTTREEVTEILGPANLSTETKWSYKVGDYLKFHLYFEDDKVAYLSLTQTM
;
A
#
# COMPACT_ATOMS: atom_id res chain seq x y z
N MET A 1 22.24 46.61 -25.12
CA MET A 1 21.16 46.02 -25.94
C MET A 1 20.50 44.96 -25.08
N LYS A 2 19.17 45.00 -24.90
CA LYS A 2 18.45 44.00 -24.08
C LYS A 2 18.14 42.80 -24.97
N GLU A 3 18.61 41.62 -24.56
CA GLU A 3 18.30 40.37 -25.25
C GLU A 3 16.79 40.08 -25.21
N PRO A 4 16.20 39.57 -26.30
CA PRO A 4 14.79 39.18 -26.30
C PRO A 4 14.60 37.94 -25.43
N ASN A 5 13.66 38.01 -24.50
CA ASN A 5 13.32 36.86 -23.65
C ASN A 5 13.00 35.62 -24.51
N PRO A 6 13.54 34.45 -24.17
CA PRO A 6 13.36 33.22 -24.94
C PRO A 6 11.88 32.78 -24.96
N GLN A 7 11.45 32.17 -26.07
CA GLN A 7 10.04 31.83 -26.34
C GLN A 7 9.37 30.92 -25.30
N TRP A 8 10.15 30.15 -24.53
CA TRP A 8 9.61 29.34 -23.43
C TRP A 8 9.09 30.21 -22.29
N TYR A 9 9.67 31.39 -22.07
CA TYR A 9 9.26 32.35 -21.03
C TYR A 9 7.88 32.95 -21.32
N THR A 10 7.48 33.04 -22.60
CA THR A 10 6.13 33.46 -23.00
C THR A 10 5.09 32.34 -22.82
N ARG A 11 5.51 31.06 -22.86
CA ARG A 11 4.62 29.91 -22.63
C ARG A 11 4.27 29.73 -21.15
N LEU A 12 5.18 30.08 -20.24
CA LEU A 12 4.94 30.02 -18.79
C LEU A 12 4.01 31.14 -18.27
N LYS A 13 3.87 32.25 -19.00
CA LYS A 13 2.90 33.32 -18.67
C LYS A 13 1.47 33.01 -19.13
N GLY A 14 1.26 31.90 -19.85
CA GLY A 14 -0.09 31.43 -20.19
C GLY A 14 -0.67 30.62 -19.02
N ASN A 15 -1.79 31.09 -18.47
CA ASN A 15 -2.52 30.45 -17.36
C ASN A 15 -2.55 28.90 -17.48
N PRO A 16 -1.98 28.13 -16.53
CA PRO A 16 -1.99 26.67 -16.57
C PRO A 16 -3.41 26.07 -16.41
N HIS A 17 -4.39 26.87 -15.98
CA HIS A 17 -5.78 26.43 -15.78
C HIS A 17 -6.63 26.35 -17.05
N ALA A 18 -6.08 26.61 -18.25
CA ALA A 18 -6.88 26.65 -19.49
C ALA A 18 -7.01 25.31 -20.24
N ARG A 19 -6.34 24.23 -19.80
CA ARG A 19 -6.48 22.91 -20.43
C ARG A 19 -6.96 21.88 -19.42
N LYS A 20 -8.23 21.48 -19.54
CA LYS A 20 -8.77 20.31 -18.83
C LYS A 20 -7.92 19.09 -19.21
N THR A 21 -7.15 18.55 -18.27
CA THR A 21 -6.28 17.39 -18.42
C THR A 21 -7.07 16.09 -18.65
N PHE A 22 -8.35 16.08 -18.27
CA PHE A 22 -9.34 15.04 -18.55
C PHE A 22 -10.37 15.55 -19.57
N THR A 23 -10.17 15.15 -20.83
CA THR A 23 -11.20 15.32 -21.85
C THR A 23 -12.07 14.06 -21.90
N PRO A 24 -13.36 14.15 -22.24
CA PRO A 24 -14.23 12.99 -22.39
C PRO A 24 -13.65 11.92 -23.34
N GLU A 25 -12.87 12.34 -24.33
CA GLU A 25 -12.19 11.44 -25.27
C GLU A 25 -11.09 10.61 -24.58
N LYS A 26 -10.33 11.19 -23.65
CA LYS A 26 -9.33 10.46 -22.85
C LYS A 26 -9.98 9.50 -21.86
N ILE A 27 -11.09 9.90 -21.25
CA ILE A 27 -11.88 9.04 -20.34
C ILE A 27 -12.42 7.84 -21.12
N ARG A 28 -12.97 8.07 -22.33
CA ARG A 28 -13.46 7.01 -23.20
C ARG A 28 -12.36 6.06 -23.68
N GLN A 29 -11.13 6.56 -23.90
CA GLN A 29 -9.98 5.70 -24.21
C GLN A 29 -9.57 4.82 -23.02
N ILE A 30 -9.63 5.35 -21.80
CA ILE A 30 -9.36 4.59 -20.58
C ILE A 30 -10.45 3.51 -20.38
N GLU A 31 -11.72 3.85 -20.58
CA GLU A 31 -12.84 2.88 -20.52
C GLU A 31 -12.71 1.79 -21.58
N LEU A 32 -12.28 2.13 -22.81
CA LEU A 32 -12.05 1.16 -23.88
C LEU A 32 -10.86 0.23 -23.60
N LEU A 33 -9.80 0.74 -22.97
CA LEU A 33 -8.65 -0.06 -22.55
C LEU A 33 -9.00 -0.99 -21.38
N ALA A 34 -9.83 -0.52 -20.44
CA ALA A 34 -10.38 -1.34 -19.35
C ALA A 34 -11.32 -2.44 -19.88
N ALA A 35 -12.17 -2.11 -20.86
CA ALA A 35 -13.11 -3.06 -21.47
C ALA A 35 -12.45 -4.08 -22.41
N SER A 36 -11.26 -3.78 -22.94
CA SER A 36 -10.54 -4.65 -23.89
C SER A 36 -9.46 -5.53 -23.24
N GLY A 37 -9.50 -5.72 -21.91
CA GLY A 37 -8.65 -6.62 -21.15
C GLY A 37 -8.50 -8.04 -21.76
N GLY A 38 -7.53 -8.19 -22.66
CA GLY A 38 -6.41 -9.09 -22.40
C GLY A 38 -6.56 -10.57 -22.76
N LYS A 39 -7.26 -10.97 -23.83
CA LYS A 39 -6.99 -12.28 -24.46
C LYS A 39 -5.70 -12.19 -25.30
N ARG A 40 -4.53 -12.40 -24.69
CA ARG A 40 -3.27 -12.67 -25.43
C ARG A 40 -2.95 -14.16 -25.39
N GLN A 41 -2.94 -14.78 -26.57
CA GLN A 41 -2.64 -16.18 -26.81
C GLN A 41 -1.19 -16.54 -26.39
N ALA A 42 -1.06 -17.48 -25.46
CA ALA A 42 0.23 -18.08 -25.10
C ALA A 42 0.72 -19.03 -26.20
N ARG A 43 1.88 -18.73 -26.80
CA ARG A 43 2.61 -19.65 -27.69
C ARG A 43 3.46 -20.60 -26.85
N ARG A 44 3.15 -21.90 -26.94
CA ARG A 44 3.92 -23.04 -26.38
C ARG A 44 5.26 -23.26 -27.09
N ARG A 45 6.35 -23.39 -26.33
CA ARG A 45 7.54 -24.24 -26.59
C ARG A 45 8.17 -24.58 -25.22
N SER A 46 7.81 -25.71 -24.60
CA SER A 46 8.50 -27.01 -24.60
C SER A 46 9.87 -27.06 -23.91
N LEU A 47 9.84 -27.51 -22.64
CA LEU A 47 10.68 -28.53 -21.98
C LEU A 47 12.20 -28.54 -22.24
N LEU A 48 12.97 -28.41 -21.15
CA LEU A 48 13.90 -29.46 -20.70
C LEU A 48 14.18 -29.30 -19.20
N LEU A 49 13.85 -30.37 -18.45
CA LEU A 49 14.16 -30.62 -17.05
C LEU A 49 15.65 -30.94 -16.89
N TRP A 50 16.25 -30.62 -15.74
CA TRP A 50 16.82 -31.61 -14.78
C TRP A 50 17.34 -30.92 -13.50
N PRO A 51 17.49 -31.66 -12.38
CA PRO A 51 17.14 -31.19 -11.03
C PRO A 51 18.32 -31.09 -10.03
N ALA A 52 17.97 -30.68 -8.80
CA ALA A 52 18.70 -30.77 -7.52
C ALA A 52 19.73 -29.63 -7.27
N ALA A 53 19.83 -29.01 -6.10
CA ALA A 53 19.40 -29.43 -4.77
C ALA A 53 19.26 -28.23 -3.81
N ALA A 54 18.40 -28.42 -2.79
CA ALA A 54 18.53 -27.96 -1.41
C ALA A 54 18.37 -26.46 -1.10
N LEU A 55 17.80 -26.01 0.02
CA LEU A 55 16.85 -26.49 1.03
C LEU A 55 16.84 -25.37 2.08
N VAL A 56 15.70 -25.17 2.75
CA VAL A 56 15.50 -24.35 3.96
C VAL A 56 15.31 -22.84 3.73
N SER A 57 14.04 -22.41 3.68
CA SER A 57 13.44 -21.34 4.50
C SER A 57 12.08 -20.90 3.89
N ALA A 58 11.08 -21.77 3.96
CA ALA A 58 9.68 -21.40 3.68
C ALA A 58 8.73 -22.36 4.40
N ALA A 59 8.68 -22.24 5.72
CA ALA A 59 7.51 -22.61 6.52
C ALA A 59 7.05 -21.26 7.07
N VAL A 60 6.07 -20.60 6.48
CA VAL A 60 4.62 -20.80 6.62
C VAL A 60 3.94 -20.28 5.33
N PHE A 61 2.75 -20.79 4.96
CA PHE A 61 1.88 -20.37 3.84
C PHE A 61 1.87 -21.17 2.52
N LEU A 62 1.96 -22.50 2.55
CA LEU A 62 1.54 -23.31 1.39
C LEU A 62 0.81 -24.60 1.78
N ILE A 63 -0.34 -24.51 2.45
CA ILE A 63 -1.30 -25.61 2.49
C ILE A 63 -2.73 -25.08 2.29
N PHE A 64 -3.30 -25.47 1.13
CA PHE A 64 -4.68 -25.33 0.62
C PHE A 64 -5.07 -24.10 -0.20
N VAL A 65 -4.74 -24.14 -1.50
CA VAL A 65 -5.63 -23.69 -2.58
C VAL A 65 -5.85 -24.85 -3.57
N PHE A 66 -7.07 -25.40 -3.53
CA PHE A 66 -7.94 -26.03 -4.55
C PHE A 66 -7.40 -26.95 -5.67
N PRO A 67 -8.27 -27.87 -6.16
CA PRO A 67 -8.88 -27.59 -7.46
C PRO A 67 -10.34 -28.07 -7.68
N ILE A 68 -11.10 -27.24 -8.43
CA ILE A 68 -11.95 -27.57 -9.61
C ILE A 68 -13.31 -28.28 -9.34
N LEU A 69 -14.42 -28.09 -10.05
CA LEU A 69 -15.01 -27.14 -11.02
C LEU A 69 -16.35 -27.79 -11.47
N GLU A 70 -17.26 -27.00 -12.04
CA GLU A 70 -18.30 -27.45 -13.01
C GLU A 70 -19.54 -28.24 -12.51
N GLN A 71 -20.69 -27.55 -12.41
CA GLN A 71 -21.95 -28.16 -12.85
C GLN A 71 -22.98 -27.13 -13.35
N GLN A 72 -23.08 -27.10 -14.68
CA GLN A 72 -24.28 -27.04 -15.52
C GLN A 72 -25.35 -25.96 -15.29
N SER A 73 -25.39 -25.11 -16.32
CA SER A 73 -26.59 -24.60 -17.00
C SER A 73 -27.84 -25.50 -16.85
N ASN A 74 -28.95 -24.91 -16.41
CA ASN A 74 -30.29 -25.31 -16.84
C ASN A 74 -31.27 -24.13 -16.69
N GLN A 75 -31.50 -23.44 -17.80
CA GLN A 75 -32.72 -22.65 -18.00
C GLN A 75 -33.88 -23.58 -18.36
N PRO A 76 -35.10 -23.31 -17.88
CA PRO A 76 -36.33 -23.65 -18.58
C PRO A 76 -36.88 -22.44 -19.37
N PRO A 77 -37.56 -22.66 -20.51
CA PRO A 77 -38.10 -21.60 -21.36
C PRO A 77 -39.54 -21.25 -20.99
N GLY A 78 -39.91 -19.99 -21.17
CA GLY A 78 -41.28 -19.47 -21.12
C GLY A 78 -41.24 -18.00 -20.71
N GLY A 79 -41.67 -17.01 -21.49
CA GLY A 79 -42.76 -16.99 -22.45
C GLY A 79 -43.84 -16.06 -21.91
N ASN A 80 -43.70 -14.75 -22.17
CA ASN A 80 -44.78 -13.78 -22.48
C ASN A 80 -44.27 -12.34 -22.33
N ARG A 81 -44.19 -11.61 -23.44
CA ARG A 81 -44.30 -10.13 -23.49
C ARG A 81 -45.79 -9.79 -23.61
N PRO A 82 -46.27 -8.72 -22.94
CA PRO A 82 -46.54 -7.48 -23.68
C PRO A 82 -46.40 -6.21 -22.78
N PRO A 83 -46.78 -5.01 -23.25
CA PRO A 83 -46.38 -4.28 -24.45
C PRO A 83 -45.44 -3.10 -24.10
N VAL A 84 -44.89 -2.46 -25.13
CA VAL A 84 -44.10 -1.24 -25.04
C VAL A 84 -45.03 -0.05 -24.80
N ASP A 85 -44.80 0.70 -23.73
CA ASP A 85 -45.27 2.08 -23.56
C ASP A 85 -44.06 3.03 -23.40
N HIS A 86 -44.25 4.25 -23.89
CA HIS A 86 -43.25 5.28 -24.22
C HIS A 86 -42.63 5.98 -22.98
N PRO A 87 -41.56 6.79 -23.18
CA PRO A 87 -40.54 7.09 -22.17
C PRO A 87 -40.88 8.34 -21.36
N ASP A 88 -40.91 8.20 -20.04
CA ASP A 88 -40.83 9.34 -19.12
C ASP A 88 -39.69 9.08 -18.11
N ASP A 89 -38.74 10.00 -18.12
CA ASP A 89 -37.73 10.33 -17.10
C ASP A 89 -37.41 9.25 -16.05
N ILE A 90 -36.51 8.33 -16.40
CA ILE A 90 -35.75 7.55 -15.41
C ILE A 90 -34.53 8.39 -15.05
N ALA A 91 -34.62 9.12 -13.94
CA ALA A 91 -33.43 9.57 -13.21
C ALA A 91 -32.50 8.35 -13.03
N PRO A 92 -31.17 8.50 -13.20
CA PRO A 92 -30.25 7.37 -13.05
C PRO A 92 -30.53 6.69 -11.71
N PRO A 93 -30.62 5.34 -11.68
CA PRO A 93 -30.91 4.63 -10.45
C PRO A 93 -29.86 5.02 -9.42
N VAL A 94 -30.32 5.62 -8.33
CA VAL A 94 -29.56 5.66 -7.08
C VAL A 94 -29.35 4.19 -6.74
N ILE A 95 -28.12 3.70 -6.89
CA ILE A 95 -27.76 2.37 -6.44
C ILE A 95 -27.85 2.43 -4.92
N ASP A 96 -28.96 1.93 -4.36
CA ASP A 96 -29.07 1.60 -2.94
C ASP A 96 -28.05 0.48 -2.68
N GLN A 97 -26.81 0.87 -2.35
CA GLN A 97 -25.88 -0.07 -1.74
C GLN A 97 -26.45 -0.43 -0.36
N PRO A 98 -26.61 -1.73 -0.03
CA PRO A 98 -27.08 -2.11 1.29
C PRO A 98 -26.13 -1.54 2.34
N ALA A 99 -26.67 -0.77 3.28
CA ALA A 99 -25.91 -0.28 4.42
C ALA A 99 -25.34 -1.46 5.22
N GLY A 100 -24.06 -1.40 5.57
CA GLY A 100 -23.46 -2.39 6.45
C GLY A 100 -23.98 -2.24 7.87
N ASN A 101 -23.99 -3.34 8.63
CA ASN A 101 -24.31 -3.28 10.05
C ASN A 101 -23.08 -2.79 10.80
N LEU A 102 -23.23 -1.79 11.68
CA LEU A 102 -22.13 -1.38 12.54
C LEU A 102 -21.59 -2.60 13.30
N LEU A 103 -20.27 -2.76 13.32
CA LEU A 103 -19.62 -3.85 14.06
C LEU A 103 -19.77 -3.60 15.57
N GLU A 104 -20.63 -4.38 16.21
CA GLU A 104 -20.81 -4.41 17.65
C GLU A 104 -20.20 -5.70 18.22
N ILE A 105 -19.35 -5.55 19.24
CA ILE A 105 -18.64 -6.61 19.94
C ILE A 105 -18.90 -6.45 21.43
N ASP A 106 -19.35 -7.54 22.05
CA ASP A 106 -19.48 -7.61 23.50
C ASP A 106 -18.11 -7.93 24.10
N PHE A 107 -17.44 -6.91 24.61
CA PHE A 107 -16.17 -7.09 25.32
C PHE A 107 -16.47 -7.70 26.70
N PRO A 108 -15.79 -8.80 27.10
CA PRO A 108 -15.92 -9.37 28.44
C PRO A 108 -15.75 -8.29 29.52
N GLU A 109 -16.50 -8.40 30.64
CA GLU A 109 -16.39 -7.44 31.75
C GLU A 109 -14.93 -7.25 32.20
N GLY A 110 -14.38 -6.05 32.02
CA GLY A 110 -12.99 -5.73 32.32
C GLY A 110 -12.30 -4.96 31.19
N GLU A 111 -10.97 -4.91 31.22
CA GLU A 111 -10.21 -4.42 30.06
C GLU A 111 -10.29 -5.46 28.93
N PRO A 112 -10.47 -5.03 27.66
CA PRO A 112 -10.43 -5.94 26.52
C PRO A 112 -9.11 -6.74 26.50
N GLN A 113 -9.20 -8.03 26.22
CA GLN A 113 -8.05 -8.94 26.13
C GLN A 113 -8.21 -9.89 24.96
N GLY A 114 -7.07 -10.38 24.45
CA GLY A 114 -7.04 -11.35 23.36
C GLY A 114 -6.96 -10.69 21.99
N THR A 115 -7.40 -11.40 20.96
CA THR A 115 -7.39 -10.92 19.58
C THR A 115 -8.79 -10.58 19.10
N LEU A 116 -8.93 -9.49 18.36
CA LEU A 116 -10.20 -9.09 17.76
C LEU A 116 -10.77 -10.19 16.85
N GLY A 117 -9.91 -10.92 16.12
CA GLY A 117 -10.29 -12.02 15.24
C GLY A 117 -11.10 -13.13 15.90
N GLU A 118 -10.92 -13.37 17.21
CA GLU A 118 -11.72 -14.34 17.97
C GLU A 118 -13.16 -13.87 18.25
N LEU A 119 -13.40 -12.56 18.13
CA LEU A 119 -14.68 -11.91 18.41
C LEU A 119 -15.42 -11.47 17.14
N LEU A 120 -14.77 -11.52 15.98
CA LEU A 120 -15.37 -11.10 14.71
C LEU A 120 -16.56 -12.01 14.33
N PRO A 121 -17.67 -11.45 13.84
CA PRO A 121 -18.86 -12.21 13.42
C PRO A 121 -18.71 -12.89 12.04
N PHE A 122 -17.50 -12.88 11.48
CA PHE A 122 -17.13 -13.47 10.20
C PHE A 122 -15.73 -14.05 10.27
N LYS A 123 -15.41 -14.96 9.36
CA LYS A 123 -14.06 -15.47 9.17
C LYS A 123 -13.37 -14.81 8.00
N SER A 124 -12.05 -14.73 8.02
CA SER A 124 -11.25 -14.14 6.96
C SER A 124 -11.49 -14.79 5.60
N GLU A 125 -11.71 -16.11 5.55
CA GLU A 125 -12.04 -16.84 4.32
C GLU A 125 -13.42 -16.51 3.73
N ASP A 126 -14.34 -15.97 4.54
CA ASP A 126 -15.69 -15.61 4.09
C ASP A 126 -15.73 -14.21 3.46
N VAL A 127 -14.68 -13.40 3.62
CA VAL A 127 -14.65 -12.01 3.13
C VAL A 127 -14.42 -11.95 1.62
N THR A 128 -15.44 -11.51 0.90
CA THR A 128 -15.40 -11.38 -0.57
C THR A 128 -14.79 -10.06 -0.98
N GLU A 129 -15.15 -8.96 -0.32
CA GLU A 129 -14.79 -7.60 -0.70
C GLU A 129 -14.62 -6.72 0.54
N VAL A 130 -13.72 -5.73 0.43
CA VAL A 130 -13.56 -4.66 1.40
C VAL A 130 -13.65 -3.35 0.64
N GLU A 131 -14.53 -2.48 1.09
CA GLU A 131 -14.66 -1.12 0.60
C GLU A 131 -14.31 -0.15 1.72
N TRP A 132 -13.98 1.08 1.35
CA TRP A 132 -13.96 2.17 2.30
C TRP A 132 -14.96 3.25 1.87
N LEU A 133 -15.51 3.97 2.85
CA LEU A 133 -16.47 5.04 2.64
C LEU A 133 -15.98 6.28 3.39
N HIS A 134 -15.99 7.44 2.72
CA HIS A 134 -15.91 8.72 3.39
C HIS A 134 -17.31 9.20 3.73
N SER A 135 -17.56 9.61 4.96
CA SER A 135 -18.87 10.13 5.42
C SER A 135 -19.39 11.34 4.62
N ALA A 136 -18.52 12.10 3.96
CA ALA A 136 -18.91 13.19 3.06
C ALA A 136 -19.20 12.74 1.62
N GLU A 137 -18.87 11.50 1.26
CA GLU A 137 -19.04 10.94 -0.08
C GLU A 137 -20.06 9.80 -0.07
N SER A 138 -20.95 9.78 -1.06
CA SER A 138 -21.97 8.72 -1.17
C SER A 138 -21.46 7.47 -1.89
N ALA A 139 -20.23 7.47 -2.40
CA ALA A 139 -19.67 6.38 -3.16
C ALA A 139 -18.69 5.58 -2.29
N ALA A 140 -18.97 4.29 -2.12
CA ALA A 140 -17.97 3.36 -1.59
C ALA A 140 -16.87 3.17 -2.65
N ILE A 141 -15.63 3.18 -2.19
CA ILE A 141 -14.47 2.96 -3.05
C ILE A 141 -13.87 1.59 -2.70
N PRO A 142 -13.79 0.67 -3.67
CA PRO A 142 -13.28 -0.67 -3.40
C PRO A 142 -11.79 -0.62 -3.09
N ILE A 143 -11.37 -1.38 -2.08
CA ILE A 143 -9.95 -1.62 -1.82
C ILE A 143 -9.44 -2.64 -2.85
N PRO A 144 -8.29 -2.41 -3.51
CA PRO A 144 -7.71 -3.35 -4.45
C PRO A 144 -7.57 -4.75 -3.86
N VAL A 145 -7.77 -5.79 -4.68
CA VAL A 145 -7.78 -7.19 -4.20
C VAL A 145 -6.46 -7.58 -3.54
N GLU A 146 -5.36 -6.99 -4.01
CA GLU A 146 -4.00 -7.16 -3.51
C GLU A 146 -3.84 -6.60 -2.09
N ARG A 147 -4.66 -5.61 -1.71
CA ARG A 147 -4.63 -4.92 -0.41
C ARG A 147 -5.78 -5.32 0.50
N LYS A 148 -6.77 -6.05 -0.01
CA LYS A 148 -7.90 -6.57 0.78
C LYS A 148 -7.42 -7.32 2.03
N TYR A 149 -6.39 -8.15 1.88
CA TYR A 149 -5.85 -8.94 3.00
C TYR A 149 -5.13 -8.09 4.04
N THR A 150 -4.65 -6.88 3.71
CA THR A 150 -4.04 -5.97 4.67
C THR A 150 -5.01 -5.62 5.80
N VAL A 151 -6.23 -5.18 5.44
CA VAL A 151 -7.28 -4.82 6.41
C VAL A 151 -7.77 -6.04 7.18
N ILE A 152 -8.05 -7.14 6.49
CA ILE A 152 -8.58 -8.35 7.12
C ILE A 152 -7.57 -8.93 8.11
N ASN A 153 -6.29 -9.01 7.72
CA ASN A 153 -5.25 -9.56 8.57
C ASN A 153 -5.00 -8.67 9.79
N ASP A 154 -4.94 -7.35 9.59
CA ASP A 154 -4.80 -6.40 10.69
C ASP A 154 -5.97 -6.53 11.68
N LEU A 155 -7.23 -6.44 11.22
CA LEU A 155 -8.42 -6.64 12.06
C LEU A 155 -8.41 -7.98 12.81
N TYR A 156 -7.95 -9.05 12.17
CA TYR A 156 -7.89 -10.36 12.84
C TYR A 156 -6.88 -10.36 13.99
N TRP A 157 -5.74 -9.69 13.81
CA TRP A 157 -4.61 -9.71 14.76
C TRP A 157 -4.55 -8.53 15.72
N VAL A 158 -5.48 -7.56 15.64
CA VAL A 158 -5.61 -6.49 16.65
C VAL A 158 -5.62 -7.12 18.05
N ASN A 159 -4.54 -6.90 18.79
CA ASN A 159 -4.42 -7.34 20.17
C ASN A 159 -5.11 -6.30 21.06
N LEU A 160 -6.24 -6.69 21.67
CA LEU A 160 -7.16 -5.75 22.29
C LEU A 160 -6.56 -5.01 23.50
N ASP A 161 -5.65 -5.63 24.26
CA ASP A 161 -5.02 -4.99 25.42
C ASP A 161 -3.86 -4.05 25.04
N LYS A 162 -3.09 -4.39 23.99
CA LYS A 162 -1.91 -3.64 23.57
C LYS A 162 -2.19 -2.53 22.57
N THR A 163 -3.25 -2.68 21.78
CA THR A 163 -3.64 -1.69 20.76
C THR A 163 -4.59 -0.63 21.29
N LEU A 164 -5.13 -0.80 22.51
CA LEU A 164 -6.11 0.12 23.09
C LEU A 164 -5.55 1.56 23.17
N ALA A 165 -6.18 2.46 22.42
CA ALA A 165 -5.88 3.88 22.42
C ALA A 165 -6.55 4.54 23.64
N ARG A 166 -5.79 4.68 24.73
CA ARG A 166 -6.27 5.25 26.01
C ARG A 166 -6.42 6.77 26.00
N THR A 167 -5.97 7.44 24.94
CA THR A 167 -6.10 8.89 24.78
C THR A 167 -7.37 9.18 23.98
N GLU A 168 -8.17 10.14 24.44
CA GLU A 168 -9.36 10.61 23.70
C GLU A 168 -8.91 11.20 22.37
N ALA A 169 -9.06 10.44 21.31
CA ALA A 169 -8.95 10.95 19.96
C ALA A 169 -10.16 11.87 19.71
N SER A 170 -9.90 13.14 19.41
CA SER A 170 -10.94 14.14 19.19
C SER A 170 -11.50 13.98 17.78
N GLY A 171 -12.62 13.29 17.62
CA GLY A 171 -13.27 13.17 16.32
C GLY A 171 -14.29 12.05 16.26
N ASN A 172 -15.34 12.24 15.45
CA ASN A 172 -16.18 11.16 14.98
C ASN A 172 -15.53 10.63 13.70
N PRO A 173 -15.10 9.35 13.63
CA PRO A 173 -14.42 8.81 12.45
C PRO A 173 -15.25 9.10 11.19
N GLN A 174 -14.65 9.88 10.28
CA GLN A 174 -15.29 10.25 9.01
C GLN A 174 -15.10 9.15 7.96
N THR A 175 -14.43 8.05 8.29
CA THR A 175 -14.11 6.95 7.38
C THR A 175 -14.65 5.64 7.95
N ILE A 176 -15.17 4.78 7.08
CA ILE A 176 -15.72 3.47 7.44
C ILE A 176 -15.11 2.42 6.51
N PHE A 177 -14.59 1.33 7.07
CA PHE A 177 -14.35 0.11 6.32
C PHE A 177 -15.64 -0.70 6.27
N ARG A 178 -16.06 -1.09 5.07
CA ARG A 178 -17.18 -2.00 4.87
C ARG A 178 -16.67 -3.36 4.41
N ILE A 179 -16.92 -4.37 5.23
CA ILE A 179 -16.53 -5.76 4.99
C ILE A 179 -17.73 -6.52 4.45
N HIS A 180 -17.63 -7.06 3.24
CA HIS A 180 -18.67 -7.91 2.63
C HIS A 180 -18.27 -9.38 2.70
N THR A 181 -19.22 -10.24 3.08
CA THR A 181 -18.99 -11.70 3.13
C THR A 181 -19.84 -12.48 2.15
N SER A 182 -19.40 -13.70 1.87
CA SER A 182 -20.01 -14.67 0.95
C SER A 182 -21.47 -15.03 1.27
N ASN A 183 -21.91 -14.83 2.52
CA ASN A 183 -23.29 -15.06 2.94
C ASN A 183 -24.24 -13.86 2.67
N GLY A 184 -23.73 -12.78 2.06
CA GLY A 184 -24.47 -11.57 1.73
C GLY A 184 -24.62 -10.57 2.88
N ARG A 185 -23.94 -10.77 4.02
CA ARG A 185 -23.87 -9.80 5.11
C ARG A 185 -22.69 -8.86 4.94
N SER A 186 -22.86 -7.66 5.47
CA SER A 186 -21.85 -6.61 5.50
C SER A 186 -21.72 -5.99 6.89
N TRP A 187 -20.50 -5.62 7.27
CA TRP A 187 -20.19 -4.94 8.52
C TRP A 187 -19.43 -3.64 8.27
N ASP A 188 -19.84 -2.60 8.97
CA ASP A 188 -19.22 -1.28 8.95
C ASP A 188 -18.34 -1.10 10.19
N ILE A 189 -17.06 -0.78 9.97
CA ILE A 189 -16.05 -0.56 11.01
C ILE A 189 -15.55 0.87 10.85
N PRO A 190 -15.98 1.81 11.71
CA PRO A 190 -15.47 3.16 11.67
C PRO A 190 -13.96 3.19 11.94
N TYR A 191 -13.27 4.06 11.21
CA TYR A 191 -11.82 4.20 11.25
C TYR A 191 -11.45 5.68 11.25
N ASP A 192 -10.60 6.07 12.19
CA ASP A 192 -10.02 7.40 12.29
C ASP A 192 -8.63 7.38 11.68
N VAL A 193 -8.45 8.18 10.64
CA VAL A 193 -7.25 8.20 9.81
C VAL A 193 -6.18 9.08 10.46
N GLU A 194 -6.60 10.14 11.16
CA GLU A 194 -5.68 11.06 11.82
C GLU A 194 -4.97 10.37 13.00
N THR A 195 -5.71 9.54 13.73
CA THR A 195 -5.16 8.80 14.87
C THR A 195 -4.82 7.34 14.56
N ASN A 196 -5.13 6.87 13.35
CA ASN A 196 -4.91 5.50 12.89
C ASN A 196 -5.54 4.45 13.82
N THR A 197 -6.84 4.62 14.10
CA THR A 197 -7.57 3.74 15.04
C THR A 197 -8.89 3.26 14.47
N TYR A 198 -9.21 1.99 14.68
CA TYR A 198 -10.58 1.48 14.55
C TYR A 198 -11.43 1.91 15.74
N ASP A 199 -12.67 2.31 15.51
CA ASP A 199 -13.68 2.50 16.55
C ASP A 199 -14.61 1.29 16.58
N ILE A 200 -14.49 0.47 17.62
CA ILE A 200 -15.22 -0.79 17.75
C ILE A 200 -15.96 -0.74 19.08
N SER A 201 -17.29 -0.67 19.01
CA SER A 201 -18.16 -0.59 20.20
C SER A 201 -17.78 0.52 21.18
N GLY A 202 -17.36 1.68 20.64
CA GLY A 202 -16.98 2.86 21.43
C GLY A 202 -15.58 2.80 22.03
N GLN A 203 -14.79 1.77 21.71
CA GLN A 203 -13.38 1.66 22.07
C GLN A 203 -12.49 1.79 20.85
N ARG A 204 -11.30 2.38 21.04
CA ARG A 204 -10.38 2.64 19.95
C ARG A 204 -9.13 1.78 20.01
N PHE A 205 -8.76 1.20 18.88
CA PHE A 205 -7.63 0.30 18.76
C PHE A 205 -6.73 0.76 17.61
N TYR A 206 -5.44 0.95 17.87
CA TYR A 206 -4.48 1.32 16.83
C TYR A 206 -4.39 0.22 15.77
N ALA A 207 -4.50 0.61 14.50
CA ALA A 207 -4.18 -0.27 13.38
C ALA A 207 -2.65 -0.33 13.16
N ASN A 208 -2.17 -1.34 12.43
CA ASN A 208 -0.76 -1.43 12.08
C ASN A 208 -0.32 -0.43 10.98
N ASP A 209 0.99 -0.41 10.70
CA ASP A 209 1.58 0.49 9.70
C ASP A 209 1.11 0.20 8.28
N ALA A 210 0.79 -1.05 7.96
CA ALA A 210 0.31 -1.42 6.63
C ALA A 210 -1.07 -0.81 6.32
N VAL A 211 -2.00 -0.83 7.28
CA VAL A 211 -3.30 -0.16 7.14
C VAL A 211 -3.12 1.35 7.09
N LEU A 212 -2.31 1.91 7.99
CA LEU A 212 -1.99 3.35 7.99
C LEU A 212 -1.49 3.83 6.62
N MET A 213 -0.44 3.19 6.08
CA MET A 213 0.15 3.53 4.78
C MET A 213 -0.87 3.43 3.65
N MET A 214 -1.68 2.36 3.65
CA MET A 214 -2.76 2.18 2.68
C MET A 214 -3.77 3.32 2.73
N MET A 215 -4.20 3.73 3.92
CA MET A 215 -5.24 4.73 4.09
C MET A 215 -4.74 6.13 3.71
N HIS A 216 -3.47 6.45 3.95
CA HIS A 216 -2.86 7.65 3.39
C HIS A 216 -2.87 7.65 1.87
N ASN A 217 -2.56 6.51 1.22
CA ASN A 217 -2.62 6.37 -0.23
C ASN A 217 -4.05 6.41 -0.82
N VAL A 218 -5.06 6.47 0.03
CA VAL A 218 -6.46 6.57 -0.39
C VAL A 218 -7.02 7.97 -0.11
N LEU A 219 -6.68 8.55 1.04
CA LEU A 219 -7.32 9.75 1.57
C LEU A 219 -6.46 11.01 1.48
N ASP A 220 -5.15 10.85 1.46
CA ASP A 220 -4.19 11.94 1.40
C ASP A 220 -3.06 11.59 0.41
N LEU A 221 -3.43 11.57 -0.87
CA LEU A 221 -2.57 11.14 -1.98
C LEU A 221 -1.25 11.93 -2.10
N GLU A 222 -1.24 13.16 -1.58
CA GLU A 222 -0.09 14.07 -1.62
C GLU A 222 0.82 13.91 -0.38
N SER A 223 0.41 13.12 0.63
CA SER A 223 1.26 12.87 1.80
C SER A 223 2.54 12.09 1.44
N PRO A 224 3.65 12.33 2.16
CA PRO A 224 4.88 11.53 2.00
C PRO A 224 4.64 10.03 2.21
N LEU A 225 3.71 9.66 3.10
CA LEU A 225 3.30 8.27 3.31
C LEU A 225 2.62 7.67 2.08
N ALA A 226 1.69 8.39 1.46
CA ALA A 226 1.01 7.92 0.26
C ALA A 226 2.00 7.71 -0.89
N ALA A 227 2.92 8.66 -1.09
CA ALA A 227 3.96 8.53 -2.10
C ALA A 227 4.87 7.31 -1.86
N TRP A 228 5.29 7.11 -0.61
CA TRP A 228 6.08 5.95 -0.23
C TRP A 228 5.32 4.63 -0.40
N ASP A 229 4.07 4.54 0.04
CA ASP A 229 3.23 3.35 -0.10
C ASP A 229 3.07 2.93 -1.56
N ARG A 230 2.81 3.88 -2.48
CA ARG A 230 2.69 3.58 -3.92
C ARG A 230 3.92 2.90 -4.48
N VAL A 231 5.09 3.45 -4.17
CA VAL A 231 6.37 2.95 -4.69
C VAL A 231 6.74 1.62 -4.04
N LYS A 232 6.51 1.48 -2.74
CA LYS A 232 6.73 0.22 -2.00
C LYS A 232 5.81 -0.90 -2.48
N GLU A 233 4.53 -0.60 -2.70
CA GLU A 233 3.56 -1.57 -3.21
C GLU A 233 3.86 -1.98 -4.65
N LYS A 234 4.23 -1.03 -5.52
CA LYS A 234 4.68 -1.35 -6.89
C LYS A 234 5.88 -2.31 -6.87
N ALA A 235 6.89 -2.01 -6.05
CA ALA A 235 8.05 -2.88 -5.90
C ALA A 235 7.69 -4.28 -5.34
N ARG A 236 6.76 -4.38 -4.40
CA ARG A 236 6.26 -5.65 -3.85
C ARG A 236 5.60 -6.50 -4.95
N LEU A 237 4.71 -5.90 -5.73
CA LEU A 237 4.00 -6.58 -6.82
C LEU A 237 4.96 -7.06 -7.92
N GLU A 238 5.96 -6.25 -8.27
CA GLU A 238 7.01 -6.66 -9.21
C GLU A 238 7.79 -7.87 -8.68
N GLN A 239 8.12 -7.88 -7.39
CA GLN A 239 8.85 -8.99 -6.76
C GLN A 239 8.02 -10.29 -6.67
N GLU A 240 6.71 -10.18 -6.44
CA GLU A 240 5.80 -11.33 -6.42
C GLU A 240 5.50 -11.88 -7.82
N SER A 241 5.53 -11.00 -8.82
CA SER A 241 5.51 -11.43 -10.20
C SER A 241 6.82 -12.14 -10.56
N ASN A 242 6.80 -13.00 -11.58
CA ASN A 242 8.03 -13.62 -12.11
C ASN A 242 9.01 -12.60 -12.75
N GLU A 243 8.74 -11.30 -12.63
CA GLU A 243 9.64 -10.20 -12.99
C GLU A 243 10.60 -9.85 -11.83
N GLY A 244 10.31 -10.31 -10.61
CA GLY A 244 11.20 -10.24 -9.48
C GLY A 244 12.44 -11.10 -9.68
N GLY A 245 13.62 -10.47 -9.73
CA GLY A 245 14.88 -11.21 -9.66
C GLY A 245 14.99 -12.01 -8.36
N SER A 246 15.73 -13.12 -8.38
CA SER A 246 16.21 -13.74 -7.14
C SER A 246 17.36 -12.92 -6.57
N VAL A 247 17.54 -12.95 -5.24
CA VAL A 247 18.71 -12.35 -4.62
C VAL A 247 19.97 -13.06 -5.12
N ASP A 248 20.91 -12.30 -5.68
CA ASP A 248 22.25 -12.79 -6.01
C ASP A 248 23.11 -12.80 -4.75
N GLU A 249 23.34 -14.00 -4.23
CA GLU A 249 24.10 -14.25 -3.01
C GLU A 249 25.62 -14.32 -3.25
N SER A 250 26.08 -14.18 -4.50
CA SER A 250 27.49 -14.41 -4.86
C SER A 250 28.44 -13.28 -4.46
N PHE A 251 27.90 -12.11 -4.07
CA PHE A 251 28.68 -10.94 -3.68
C PHE A 251 27.96 -10.11 -2.61
N GLN A 252 28.73 -9.23 -1.97
CA GLN A 252 28.24 -8.29 -0.97
C GLN A 252 29.04 -6.99 -1.05
N TYR A 253 28.50 -5.94 -0.44
CA TYR A 253 29.10 -4.62 -0.41
C TYR A 253 29.80 -4.33 0.91
N ASP A 254 30.77 -3.41 0.83
CA ASP A 254 31.29 -2.77 2.03
C ASP A 254 30.22 -1.86 2.62
N PHE A 255 30.03 -1.95 3.92
CA PHE A 255 29.06 -1.16 4.66
C PHE A 255 29.29 0.35 4.50
N GLU A 256 30.56 0.79 4.50
CA GLU A 256 30.88 2.22 4.44
C GLU A 256 30.35 2.88 3.16
N GLN A 257 30.34 2.15 2.04
CA GLN A 257 29.86 2.62 0.73
C GLN A 257 28.34 2.86 0.70
N LEU A 258 27.61 2.18 1.58
CA LEU A 258 26.14 2.18 1.61
C LEU A 258 25.56 3.02 2.76
N THR A 259 26.40 3.79 3.44
CA THR A 259 25.96 4.80 4.41
C THR A 259 25.29 5.98 3.70
N VAL A 260 24.41 6.71 4.40
CA VAL A 260 23.78 7.94 3.90
C VAL A 260 24.23 9.09 4.78
N GLY A 261 24.82 10.14 4.19
CA GLY A 261 25.44 11.24 4.96
C GLY A 261 26.58 10.76 5.87
N GLY A 262 27.23 9.64 5.52
CA GLY A 262 28.27 9.00 6.34
C GLY A 262 27.75 8.30 7.59
N LYS A 263 26.42 8.08 7.69
CA LYS A 263 25.76 7.41 8.82
C LYS A 263 25.03 6.16 8.35
N ASP A 264 25.00 5.18 9.22
CA ASP A 264 24.22 3.96 9.06
C ASP A 264 22.82 4.08 9.67
N TYR A 265 22.06 2.99 9.62
CA TYR A 265 20.72 2.93 10.20
C TYR A 265 20.73 3.30 11.69
N GLU A 266 21.63 2.71 12.50
CA GLU A 266 21.62 2.90 13.95
C GLU A 266 21.95 4.35 14.32
N SER A 267 22.93 4.95 13.64
CA SER A 267 23.31 6.34 13.81
C SER A 267 22.18 7.28 13.41
N TRP A 268 21.52 7.03 12.27
CA TRP A 268 20.36 7.81 11.84
C TRP A 268 19.17 7.65 12.77
N SER A 269 18.85 6.41 13.17
CA SER A 269 17.73 6.11 14.08
C SER A 269 17.88 6.88 15.39
N LYS A 270 19.10 6.89 15.96
CA LYS A 270 19.40 7.67 17.16
C LYS A 270 19.23 9.17 16.94
N GLU A 271 19.81 9.71 15.88
CA GLU A 271 19.76 11.16 15.58
C GLU A 271 18.33 11.66 15.33
N LEU A 272 17.54 10.88 14.58
CA LEU A 272 16.14 11.20 14.29
C LEU A 272 15.26 11.04 15.53
N ALA A 273 15.57 10.09 16.41
CA ALA A 273 14.90 9.97 17.71
C ALA A 273 15.23 11.16 18.64
N GLU A 274 16.48 11.63 18.66
CA GLU A 274 16.88 12.84 19.40
C GLU A 274 16.23 14.12 18.84
N SER A 275 15.83 14.09 17.56
CA SER A 275 15.15 15.19 16.87
C SER A 275 13.63 15.02 16.82
N ALA A 276 13.04 14.13 17.64
CA ALA A 276 11.61 13.81 17.59
C ALA A 276 10.70 15.03 17.79
N ASP A 277 11.09 15.98 18.65
CA ASP A 277 10.33 17.22 18.90
C ASP A 277 10.30 18.16 17.67
N ALA A 278 11.20 17.95 16.71
CA ALA A 278 11.24 18.69 15.44
C ALA A 278 10.47 17.99 14.31
N ALA A 279 9.73 16.92 14.60
CA ALA A 279 8.92 16.24 13.61
C ALA A 279 7.87 17.17 13.02
N GLU A 280 7.84 17.25 11.70
CA GLU A 280 6.84 18.04 10.95
C GLU A 280 5.46 17.39 11.07
N TRP A 281 5.45 16.07 11.16
CA TRP A 281 4.26 15.27 11.34
C TRP A 281 4.60 13.91 11.97
N THR A 282 3.68 13.39 12.77
CA THR A 282 3.77 12.07 13.42
C THR A 282 2.40 11.41 13.46
N VAL A 283 2.37 10.08 13.35
CA VAL A 283 1.16 9.28 13.56
C VAL A 283 1.51 7.99 14.30
N SER A 284 0.66 7.60 15.23
CA SER A 284 0.83 6.37 16.00
C SER A 284 0.33 5.16 15.22
N TYR A 285 0.94 4.00 15.42
CA TYR A 285 0.48 2.73 14.87
C TYR A 285 0.87 1.60 15.81
N TYR A 286 0.18 0.47 15.71
CA TYR A 286 0.61 -0.73 16.41
C TYR A 286 1.68 -1.46 15.61
N ASN A 287 2.86 -1.64 16.21
CA ASN A 287 3.91 -2.42 15.59
C ASN A 287 3.73 -3.89 16.00
N ASP A 288 3.20 -4.72 15.09
CA ASP A 288 2.97 -6.15 15.31
C ASP A 288 4.24 -6.90 15.73
N LEU A 289 5.38 -6.46 15.23
CA LEU A 289 6.65 -7.11 15.43
C LEU A 289 7.26 -6.84 16.80
N LEU A 290 7.18 -5.59 17.27
CA LEU A 290 7.63 -5.20 18.61
C LEU A 290 6.56 -5.45 19.67
N GLY A 291 5.30 -5.60 19.25
CA GLY A 291 4.16 -5.83 20.12
C GLY A 291 3.82 -4.62 20.99
N GLU A 292 4.03 -3.42 20.47
CA GLU A 292 3.79 -2.14 21.15
C GLU A 292 3.41 -1.03 20.16
N VAL A 293 2.84 0.07 20.67
CA VAL A 293 2.50 1.25 19.86
C VAL A 293 3.77 2.04 19.56
N GLN A 294 4.00 2.30 18.28
CA GLN A 294 5.12 3.06 17.75
C GLN A 294 4.60 4.27 16.98
N GLN A 295 5.51 5.12 16.50
CA GLN A 295 5.17 6.30 15.71
C GLN A 295 5.94 6.29 14.39
N ILE A 296 5.23 6.54 13.30
CA ILE A 296 5.86 7.02 12.07
C ILE A 296 6.09 8.51 12.24
N ARG A 297 7.27 8.98 11.86
CA ARG A 297 7.65 10.41 11.92
C ARG A 297 8.22 10.87 10.60
N PHE A 298 7.92 12.11 10.23
CA PHE A 298 8.60 12.81 9.16
C PHE A 298 9.44 13.94 9.76
N VAL A 299 10.76 13.84 9.60
CA VAL A 299 11.74 14.75 10.20
C VAL A 299 12.76 15.13 9.15
N ALA A 300 12.83 16.41 8.79
CA ALA A 300 13.86 16.97 7.93
C ALA A 300 14.02 16.27 6.56
N GLY A 301 12.93 15.79 5.97
CA GLY A 301 12.99 15.05 4.70
C GLY A 301 13.32 13.56 4.85
N ALA A 302 13.28 13.00 6.06
CA ALA A 302 13.37 11.57 6.32
C ALA A 302 12.09 11.05 6.99
N LEU A 303 11.56 9.94 6.47
CA LEU A 303 10.45 9.20 7.03
C LEU A 303 11.01 8.03 7.86
N THR A 304 10.63 7.95 9.14
CA THR A 304 11.11 6.90 10.06
C THR A 304 10.00 5.92 10.40
N LEU A 305 10.20 4.65 10.07
CA LEU A 305 9.43 3.50 10.53
C LEU A 305 10.32 2.68 11.49
N SER A 306 9.75 1.72 12.23
CA SER A 306 10.52 1.00 13.27
C SER A 306 11.76 0.24 12.79
N LEU A 307 11.79 -0.22 11.53
CA LEU A 307 12.93 -0.96 10.95
C LEU A 307 13.41 -0.35 9.62
N GLU A 308 12.92 0.82 9.25
CA GLU A 308 13.19 1.40 7.94
C GLU A 308 13.26 2.94 8.06
N ILE A 309 14.32 3.53 7.51
CA ILE A 309 14.47 4.98 7.39
C ILE A 309 14.52 5.30 5.90
N ILE A 310 13.60 6.13 5.44
CA ILE A 310 13.46 6.52 4.04
C ILE A 310 13.84 7.99 3.89
N PHE A 311 14.81 8.26 3.03
CA PHE A 311 15.25 9.61 2.70
C PHE A 311 14.54 10.10 1.45
N THR A 312 13.96 11.30 1.56
CA THR A 312 13.11 11.94 0.53
C THR A 312 13.65 13.29 0.05
N SER A 313 14.73 13.80 0.66
CA SER A 313 15.42 15.05 0.25
C SER A 313 16.72 14.79 -0.53
N GLU A 314 17.06 15.69 -1.46
CA GLU A 314 18.32 15.69 -2.22
C GLU A 314 19.56 15.92 -1.36
N ASP A 315 19.37 16.35 -0.10
CA ASP A 315 20.42 16.56 0.90
C ASP A 315 21.06 15.23 1.35
N TYR A 316 20.37 14.11 1.16
CA TYR A 316 20.81 12.79 1.60
C TYR A 316 21.49 12.04 0.46
N ARG A 317 22.78 11.71 0.66
CA ARG A 317 23.61 11.03 -0.34
C ARG A 317 24.56 10.02 0.29
N THR A 318 24.93 8.99 -0.47
CA THR A 318 26.05 8.11 -0.12
C THR A 318 27.39 8.84 -0.25
N PRO A 319 28.49 8.30 0.33
CA PRO A 319 29.82 8.92 0.19
C PRO A 319 30.24 9.17 -1.26
N ASP A 320 29.84 8.28 -2.17
CA ASP A 320 30.15 8.37 -3.61
C ASP A 320 29.13 9.21 -4.40
N GLY A 321 28.19 9.86 -3.70
CA GLY A 321 27.29 10.88 -4.27
C GLY A 321 25.95 10.37 -4.78
N ILE A 322 25.62 9.09 -4.61
CA ILE A 322 24.31 8.56 -4.98
C ILE A 322 23.26 9.16 -4.05
N GLY A 323 22.26 9.78 -4.65
CA GLY A 323 21.17 10.43 -3.93
C GLY A 323 19.93 10.52 -4.81
N ILE A 324 18.96 11.28 -4.34
CA ILE A 324 17.76 11.56 -5.13
C ILE A 324 18.16 12.25 -6.45
N GLY A 325 17.56 11.78 -7.54
CA GLY A 325 17.81 12.22 -8.90
C GLY A 325 18.93 11.48 -9.65
N THR A 326 19.72 10.63 -8.99
CA THR A 326 20.75 9.81 -9.65
C THR A 326 20.09 8.79 -10.56
N THR A 327 20.57 8.65 -11.80
CA THR A 327 20.05 7.70 -12.81
C THR A 327 20.49 6.27 -12.52
N ARG A 328 19.80 5.27 -13.08
CA ARG A 328 20.25 3.87 -12.98
C ARG A 328 21.63 3.63 -13.56
N GLU A 329 21.94 4.26 -14.69
CA GLU A 329 23.26 4.15 -15.31
C GLU A 329 24.35 4.65 -14.36
N GLU A 330 24.15 5.82 -13.74
CA GLU A 330 25.10 6.37 -12.76
C GLU A 330 25.21 5.48 -11.51
N VAL A 331 24.08 4.97 -10.98
CA VAL A 331 24.11 4.00 -9.87
C VAL A 331 24.92 2.76 -10.23
N THR A 332 24.74 2.23 -11.44
CA THR A 332 25.47 1.05 -11.90
C THR A 332 26.96 1.34 -12.12
N GLU A 333 27.31 2.54 -12.57
CA GLU A 333 28.71 2.96 -12.74
C GLU A 333 29.42 3.12 -11.39
N ILE A 334 28.72 3.65 -10.38
CA ILE A 334 29.28 3.95 -9.05
C ILE A 334 29.29 2.72 -8.14
N LEU A 335 28.15 2.05 -7.95
CA LEU A 335 28.02 0.89 -7.05
C LEU A 335 28.10 -0.45 -7.78
N GLY A 336 27.92 -0.50 -9.09
CA GLY A 336 27.77 -1.78 -9.78
C GLY A 336 26.39 -2.43 -9.58
N PRO A 337 26.26 -3.74 -9.83
CA PRO A 337 24.98 -4.42 -9.90
C PRO A 337 24.33 -4.61 -8.52
N ALA A 338 23.04 -4.38 -8.39
CA ALA A 338 22.31 -4.69 -7.16
C ALA A 338 22.18 -6.21 -6.94
N ASN A 339 22.13 -6.64 -5.67
CA ASN A 339 21.88 -8.04 -5.30
C ASN A 339 20.44 -8.47 -5.63
N LEU A 340 19.49 -7.55 -5.54
CA LEU A 340 18.11 -7.73 -5.98
C LEU A 340 17.71 -6.51 -6.80
N SER A 341 17.20 -6.72 -8.01
CA SER A 341 16.71 -5.64 -8.86
C SER A 341 15.35 -5.98 -9.43
N THR A 342 14.43 -5.04 -9.30
CA THR A 342 13.20 -4.95 -10.08
C THR A 342 13.24 -3.64 -10.88
N GLU A 343 12.15 -3.33 -11.60
CA GLU A 343 12.00 -2.00 -12.19
C GLU A 343 11.99 -0.96 -11.05
N THR A 344 11.15 -1.08 -10.05
CA THR A 344 10.98 -0.02 -9.05
C THR A 344 12.02 -0.04 -7.93
N LYS A 345 12.60 -1.19 -7.57
CA LYS A 345 13.47 -1.30 -6.38
C LYS A 345 14.76 -2.07 -6.65
N TRP A 346 15.89 -1.47 -6.27
CA TRP A 346 17.18 -2.15 -6.18
C TRP A 346 17.61 -2.29 -4.72
N SER A 347 18.18 -3.42 -4.36
CA SER A 347 18.63 -3.71 -2.99
C SER A 347 20.05 -4.25 -2.96
N TYR A 348 20.81 -3.80 -1.98
CA TYR A 348 22.22 -4.06 -1.81
C TYR A 348 22.47 -4.78 -0.48
N LYS A 349 23.28 -5.84 -0.56
CA LYS A 349 23.56 -6.75 0.54
C LYS A 349 24.80 -6.31 1.32
N VAL A 350 24.70 -6.28 2.65
CA VAL A 350 25.81 -6.12 3.60
C VAL A 350 25.74 -7.24 4.62
N GLY A 351 26.82 -8.03 4.74
CA GLY A 351 26.78 -9.26 5.54
C GLY A 351 25.76 -10.21 4.92
N ASP A 352 24.85 -10.76 5.71
CA ASP A 352 23.84 -11.72 5.24
C ASP A 352 22.52 -11.09 4.78
N TYR A 353 22.42 -9.76 4.75
CA TYR A 353 21.14 -9.08 4.61
C TYR A 353 21.15 -7.94 3.60
N LEU A 354 20.02 -7.72 2.93
CA LEU A 354 19.75 -6.52 2.16
C LEU A 354 19.47 -5.37 3.13
N LYS A 355 20.34 -4.35 3.16
CA LYS A 355 20.29 -3.25 4.15
C LYS A 355 20.13 -1.86 3.54
N PHE A 356 20.49 -1.71 2.27
CA PHE A 356 20.39 -0.45 1.55
C PHE A 356 19.57 -0.67 0.29
N HIS A 357 18.60 0.21 0.09
CA HIS A 357 17.65 0.11 -1.00
C HIS A 357 17.54 1.44 -1.74
N LEU A 358 17.45 1.35 -3.06
CA LEU A 358 17.16 2.46 -3.96
C LEU A 358 15.81 2.20 -4.62
N TYR A 359 14.93 3.18 -4.55
CA TYR A 359 13.64 3.13 -5.25
C TYR A 359 13.65 4.13 -6.38
N PHE A 360 13.14 3.72 -7.54
CA PHE A 360 13.23 4.46 -8.79
C PHE A 360 11.85 4.90 -9.30
N GLU A 361 11.78 6.15 -9.74
CA GLU A 361 10.68 6.68 -10.55
C GLU A 361 11.29 7.42 -11.75
N ASP A 362 10.70 7.27 -12.94
CA ASP A 362 11.20 7.88 -14.19
C ASP A 362 12.71 7.66 -14.42
N ASP A 363 13.19 6.46 -14.09
CA ASP A 363 14.59 6.01 -14.24
C ASP A 363 15.62 6.72 -13.35
N LYS A 364 15.14 7.40 -12.30
CA LYS A 364 15.97 8.09 -11.31
C LYS A 364 15.63 7.64 -9.91
N VAL A 365 16.62 7.67 -9.02
CA VAL A 365 16.42 7.44 -7.59
C VAL A 365 15.43 8.48 -7.06
N ALA A 366 14.28 8.02 -6.60
CA ALA A 366 13.27 8.81 -5.90
C ALA A 366 13.46 8.72 -4.38
N TYR A 367 13.92 7.56 -3.88
CA TYR A 367 14.13 7.33 -2.45
C TYR A 367 15.37 6.50 -2.19
N LEU A 368 16.06 6.81 -1.08
CA LEU A 368 17.04 5.93 -0.46
C LEU A 368 16.41 5.36 0.81
N SER A 369 16.61 4.07 1.08
CA SER A 369 16.12 3.44 2.30
C SER A 369 17.23 2.63 2.97
N LEU A 370 17.35 2.81 4.28
CA LEU A 370 18.17 1.98 5.16
C LEU A 370 17.25 1.11 6.00
N THR A 371 17.53 -0.19 6.04
CA THR A 371 16.76 -1.16 6.83
C THR A 371 17.60 -1.76 7.95
N GLN A 372 16.94 -1.99 9.08
CA GLN A 372 17.49 -2.80 10.16
C GLN A 372 17.04 -4.25 10.01
N THR A 373 17.98 -5.15 10.22
CA THR A 373 17.73 -6.58 10.30
C THR A 373 17.52 -6.95 11.76
N MET A 374 16.54 -7.80 12.04
CA MET A 374 16.32 -8.36 13.37
C MET A 374 17.18 -9.57 13.65
#